data_AF-A0AAE1UKS0-F1
#
_entry.id   AF-A0AAE1UKS0-F1
#
_cell.length_a   1.000
_cell.length_b   1.000
_cell.length_c   1.000
_cell.angle_alpha   90.00
_cell.angle_beta   90.00
_cell.angle_gamma   90.00
#
_symmetry.space_group_name_H-M   'P 1'
#
loop_
_entity.id
_entity.type
_entity.pdbx_description
1 polymer ?
#
loop_
_entity_poly.entity_id
_entity_poly.type
_entity_poly.pdbx_seq_one_letter_code
_entity_poly.pdbx_strand_id
1 'polypeptide(L)'
;MGKEDSTDTLTMDLRLIPEFDGAGQAVAEWLEKLELVCRLRGVTKLEDVVPLRLTGGAFSVYQQLSSTDKGSYDKIKAALTSAFAVDKFIAYEQFVDRKLRDGESVDVYLADLRRLAVLFGGIPDAGLSCAFVAGLPDSARHVLRASSRLEEMDIHQIVTRARAVLAEENLGAGAASFCNQPRAASTTAGVLCRACNQPNHYARSCLARRGWRRGGRGNVRCYGCGQPGHLASSCPGNYGGEAAQASVPSPDYQ
;
A
#
# COMPACT_ATOMS: atom_id res chain seq x y z
N MET A 1 -3.74 -7.38 -73.80
CA MET A 1 -2.66 -6.88 -72.94
C MET A 1 -3.27 -6.63 -71.57
N GLY A 2 -3.08 -7.56 -70.64
CA GLY A 2 -3.72 -7.56 -69.33
C GLY A 2 -3.26 -6.37 -68.48
N LYS A 3 -4.21 -5.75 -67.78
CA LYS A 3 -3.91 -4.93 -66.60
C LYS A 3 -4.16 -5.83 -65.41
N GLU A 4 -3.06 -6.23 -64.77
CA GLU A 4 -3.07 -7.00 -63.55
C GLU A 4 -3.69 -6.14 -62.44
N ASP A 5 -4.80 -6.65 -61.92
CA ASP A 5 -5.51 -6.13 -60.76
C ASP A 5 -4.62 -6.32 -59.53
N SER A 6 -3.92 -5.27 -59.11
CA SER A 6 -3.17 -5.25 -57.86
C SER A 6 -4.14 -5.04 -56.70
N THR A 7 -4.98 -6.04 -56.44
CA THR A 7 -5.62 -6.18 -55.13
C THR A 7 -4.58 -6.83 -54.22
N ASP A 8 -3.80 -5.96 -53.59
CA ASP A 8 -2.94 -6.30 -52.46
C ASP A 8 -3.87 -6.76 -51.33
N THR A 9 -4.29 -8.01 -51.43
CA THR A 9 -5.15 -8.71 -50.50
C THR A 9 -4.29 -8.88 -49.27
N LEU A 10 -4.41 -7.93 -48.34
CA LEU A 10 -3.90 -8.04 -46.98
C LEU A 10 -4.39 -9.39 -46.43
N THR A 11 -3.56 -10.42 -46.58
CA THR A 11 -3.82 -11.77 -46.10
C THR A 11 -3.98 -11.63 -44.59
N MET A 12 -5.21 -11.76 -44.11
CA MET A 12 -5.51 -11.67 -42.70
C MET A 12 -4.76 -12.80 -41.99
N ASP A 13 -3.73 -12.47 -41.22
CA ASP A 13 -3.11 -13.45 -40.33
C ASP A 13 -4.08 -13.73 -39.18
N LEU A 14 -4.95 -14.71 -39.41
CA LEU A 14 -6.00 -15.10 -38.48
C LEU A 14 -5.42 -15.50 -37.11
N ARG A 15 -4.13 -15.85 -37.01
CA ARG A 15 -3.45 -16.16 -35.72
C ARG A 15 -3.47 -15.02 -34.71
N LEU A 16 -3.75 -13.79 -35.17
CA LEU A 16 -3.94 -12.64 -34.28
C LEU A 16 -5.22 -12.73 -33.45
N ILE A 17 -6.20 -13.52 -33.89
CA ILE A 17 -7.42 -13.78 -33.14
C ILE A 17 -7.21 -15.10 -32.36
N PRO A 18 -7.28 -15.07 -31.02
CA PRO A 18 -7.18 -16.29 -30.22
C PRO A 18 -8.39 -17.19 -30.49
N GLU A 19 -8.19 -18.50 -30.37
CA GLU A 19 -9.30 -19.45 -30.44
C GLU A 19 -10.22 -19.30 -29.22
N PHE A 20 -11.51 -19.58 -29.41
CA PHE A 20 -12.52 -19.49 -28.35
C PHE A 20 -13.28 -20.80 -28.22
N ASP A 21 -13.11 -21.44 -27.07
CA ASP A 21 -13.71 -22.73 -26.71
C ASP A 21 -14.93 -22.59 -25.78
N GLY A 22 -15.09 -21.42 -25.15
CA GLY A 22 -16.13 -21.13 -24.15
C GLY A 22 -15.72 -21.27 -22.68
N ALA A 23 -14.47 -21.66 -22.38
CA ALA A 23 -14.02 -21.94 -21.01
C ALA A 23 -12.83 -21.09 -20.55
N GLY A 24 -12.01 -20.55 -21.47
CA GLY A 24 -10.78 -19.84 -21.10
C GLY A 24 -10.91 -18.33 -20.88
N GLN A 25 -11.75 -17.64 -21.66
CA GLN A 25 -11.90 -16.18 -21.62
C GLN A 25 -13.38 -15.80 -21.66
N ALA A 26 -13.75 -14.63 -21.14
CA ALA A 26 -15.10 -14.13 -21.26
C ALA A 26 -15.45 -13.88 -22.74
N VAL A 27 -16.63 -14.33 -23.16
CA VAL A 27 -17.09 -14.18 -24.55
C VAL A 27 -17.10 -12.71 -25.01
N ALA A 28 -17.44 -11.79 -24.11
CA ALA A 28 -17.42 -10.35 -24.38
C ALA A 28 -16.01 -9.84 -24.73
N GLU A 29 -15.00 -10.21 -23.93
CA GLU A 29 -13.61 -9.80 -24.17
C GLU A 29 -13.06 -10.37 -25.48
N TRP A 30 -13.43 -11.60 -25.80
CA TRP A 30 -13.05 -12.23 -27.06
C TRP A 30 -13.68 -11.51 -28.26
N LEU A 31 -14.98 -11.21 -28.20
CA LEU A 31 -15.69 -10.48 -29.24
C LEU A 31 -15.13 -9.07 -29.45
N GLU A 32 -14.83 -8.34 -28.38
CA GLU A 32 -14.21 -7.01 -28.47
C GLU A 32 -12.84 -7.06 -29.16
N LYS A 33 -12.01 -8.05 -28.82
CA LYS A 33 -10.71 -8.27 -29.48
C LYS A 33 -10.89 -8.62 -30.96
N LEU A 34 -11.85 -9.49 -31.29
CA LEU A 34 -12.17 -9.85 -32.66
C LEU A 34 -12.61 -8.61 -33.46
N GLU A 35 -13.54 -7.83 -32.94
CA GLU A 35 -14.01 -6.60 -33.58
C GLU A 35 -12.88 -5.58 -33.78
N LEU A 36 -11.99 -5.43 -32.80
CA LEU A 36 -10.82 -4.56 -32.89
C LEU A 36 -9.86 -5.02 -34.00
N VAL A 37 -9.52 -6.32 -34.03
CA VAL A 37 -8.62 -6.88 -35.06
C VAL A 37 -9.24 -6.75 -36.45
N CYS A 38 -10.52 -7.07 -36.61
CA CYS A 38 -11.24 -6.93 -37.87
C CYS A 38 -11.24 -5.47 -38.34
N ARG A 39 -11.48 -4.51 -37.43
CA ARG A 39 -11.45 -3.07 -37.74
C ARG A 39 -10.05 -2.62 -38.20
N LEU A 40 -9.00 -3.02 -37.49
CA LEU A 40 -7.61 -2.66 -37.82
C LEU A 40 -7.12 -3.28 -39.13
N ARG A 41 -7.71 -4.42 -39.54
CA ARG A 41 -7.37 -5.12 -40.79
C ARG A 41 -8.30 -4.78 -41.96
N GLY A 42 -9.33 -3.96 -41.75
CA GLY A 42 -10.27 -3.57 -42.80
C GLY A 42 -11.22 -4.70 -43.23
N VAL A 43 -11.47 -5.69 -42.36
CA VAL A 43 -12.36 -6.82 -42.66
C VAL A 43 -13.80 -6.41 -42.37
N THR A 44 -14.65 -6.50 -43.39
CA THR A 44 -16.06 -6.07 -43.32
C THR A 44 -17.04 -7.22 -43.06
N LYS A 45 -16.64 -8.46 -43.33
CA LYS A 45 -17.46 -9.67 -43.12
C LYS A 45 -17.02 -10.40 -41.86
N LEU A 46 -17.59 -10.06 -40.71
CA LEU A 46 -17.24 -10.68 -39.43
C LEU A 46 -17.89 -12.07 -39.30
N GLU A 47 -19.02 -12.29 -39.95
CA GLU A 47 -19.78 -13.54 -39.99
C GLU A 47 -18.96 -14.73 -40.52
N ASP A 48 -18.01 -14.48 -41.43
CA ASP A 48 -17.14 -15.51 -42.00
C ASP A 48 -15.91 -15.79 -41.11
N VAL A 49 -15.50 -14.80 -40.30
CA VAL A 49 -14.30 -14.90 -39.44
C VAL A 49 -14.58 -15.62 -38.14
N VAL A 50 -15.75 -15.36 -37.54
CA VAL A 50 -16.13 -15.96 -36.25
C VAL A 50 -16.03 -17.49 -36.27
N PRO A 51 -16.63 -18.21 -37.22
CA PRO A 51 -16.62 -19.69 -37.22
C PRO A 51 -15.22 -20.30 -37.37
N LEU A 52 -14.28 -19.59 -38.01
CA LEU A 52 -12.90 -20.04 -38.19
C LEU A 52 -12.09 -20.07 -36.90
N ARG A 53 -12.58 -19.39 -35.86
CA ARG A 53 -11.89 -19.21 -34.57
C ARG A 53 -12.64 -19.81 -33.38
N LEU A 54 -13.88 -20.26 -33.60
CA LEU A 54 -14.64 -21.01 -32.62
C LEU A 54 -14.16 -22.45 -32.58
N THR A 55 -13.91 -22.96 -31.39
CA THR A 55 -13.55 -24.35 -31.14
C THR A 55 -14.44 -24.95 -30.04
N GLY A 56 -14.41 -26.26 -29.89
CA GLY A 56 -15.12 -26.97 -28.81
C GLY A 56 -16.61 -26.61 -28.69
N GLY A 57 -17.05 -26.29 -27.47
CA GLY A 57 -18.44 -26.00 -27.14
C GLY A 57 -18.96 -24.73 -27.83
N ALA A 58 -18.10 -23.73 -28.05
CA ALA A 58 -18.50 -22.50 -28.72
C ALA A 58 -18.85 -22.73 -30.19
N PHE A 59 -18.15 -23.63 -30.88
CA PHE A 59 -18.51 -24.02 -32.24
C PHE A 59 -19.81 -24.84 -32.29
N SER A 60 -20.10 -25.65 -31.26
CA SER A 60 -21.38 -26.37 -31.17
C SER A 60 -22.58 -25.42 -31.08
N VAL A 61 -22.47 -24.33 -30.32
CA VAL A 61 -23.51 -23.28 -30.26
C VAL A 61 -23.73 -22.64 -31.63
N TYR A 62 -22.65 -22.33 -32.35
CA TYR A 62 -22.73 -21.80 -33.71
C TYR A 62 -23.42 -22.77 -34.68
N GLN A 63 -23.14 -24.07 -34.59
CA GLN A 63 -23.77 -25.06 -35.47
C GLN A 63 -25.30 -25.12 -35.30
N GLN A 64 -25.80 -24.96 -34.07
CA GLN A 64 -27.22 -24.96 -33.74
C GLN A 64 -27.99 -23.75 -34.32
N LEU A 65 -27.29 -22.70 -34.76
CA LEU A 65 -27.91 -21.55 -35.41
C LEU A 65 -28.46 -21.90 -36.79
N SER A 66 -29.59 -21.28 -37.12
CA SER A 66 -30.20 -21.39 -38.45
C SER A 66 -29.29 -20.77 -39.52
N SER A 67 -29.44 -21.20 -40.78
CA SER A 67 -28.69 -20.64 -41.90
C SER A 67 -28.92 -19.13 -42.08
N THR A 68 -30.11 -18.64 -41.74
CA THR A 68 -30.44 -17.20 -41.74
C THR A 68 -29.73 -16.42 -40.64
N ASP A 69 -29.47 -17.05 -39.49
CA ASP A 69 -28.81 -16.39 -38.35
C ASP A 69 -27.30 -16.37 -38.54
N LYS A 70 -26.73 -17.38 -39.20
CA LYS A 70 -25.31 -17.45 -39.58
C LYS A 70 -24.89 -16.34 -40.55
N GLY A 71 -25.82 -15.73 -41.28
CA GLY A 71 -25.54 -14.60 -42.17
C GLY A 71 -25.50 -13.24 -41.48
N SER A 72 -25.74 -13.16 -40.17
CA SER A 72 -25.76 -11.89 -39.42
C SER A 72 -24.86 -11.98 -38.19
N TYR A 73 -23.81 -11.16 -38.18
CA TYR A 73 -22.89 -11.08 -37.04
C TYR A 73 -23.60 -10.77 -35.73
N ASP A 74 -24.57 -9.86 -35.71
CA ASP A 74 -25.30 -9.47 -34.50
C ASP A 74 -26.03 -10.66 -33.85
N LYS A 75 -26.60 -11.54 -34.66
CA LYS A 75 -27.28 -12.74 -34.18
C LYS A 75 -26.31 -13.78 -33.65
N ILE A 76 -25.18 -13.98 -34.33
CA ILE A 76 -24.10 -14.86 -33.85
C ILE A 76 -23.56 -14.33 -32.52
N LYS A 77 -23.29 -13.02 -32.44
CA LYS A 77 -22.83 -12.33 -31.23
C LYS A 77 -23.82 -12.51 -30.09
N ALA A 78 -25.11 -12.30 -30.33
CA ALA A 78 -26.15 -12.49 -29.33
C ALA A 78 -26.23 -13.95 -28.85
N ALA A 79 -26.16 -14.92 -29.77
CA ALA A 79 -26.20 -16.34 -29.43
C ALA A 79 -25.01 -16.78 -28.58
N LEU A 80 -23.79 -16.39 -28.97
CA LEU A 80 -22.58 -16.69 -28.21
C LEU A 80 -22.60 -15.99 -26.85
N THR A 81 -23.00 -14.71 -26.81
CA THR A 81 -23.11 -13.97 -25.55
C THR A 81 -24.14 -14.60 -24.63
N SER A 82 -25.27 -15.08 -25.17
CA SER A 82 -26.31 -15.75 -24.37
C SER A 82 -25.89 -17.13 -23.88
N ALA A 83 -25.17 -17.91 -24.71
CA ALA A 83 -24.77 -19.27 -24.34
C ALA A 83 -23.62 -19.29 -23.34
N PHE A 84 -22.72 -18.31 -23.41
CA PHE A 84 -21.55 -18.17 -22.54
C PHE A 84 -21.63 -16.96 -21.62
N ALA A 85 -22.85 -16.48 -21.34
CA ALA A 85 -23.06 -15.41 -20.38
C ALA A 85 -22.54 -15.86 -19.02
N VAL A 86 -21.66 -15.06 -18.42
CA VAL A 86 -21.30 -15.26 -17.01
C VAL A 86 -22.55 -14.98 -16.19
N ASP A 87 -22.96 -15.93 -15.37
CA ASP A 87 -24.09 -15.76 -14.48
C ASP A 87 -23.86 -14.56 -13.54
N LYS A 88 -24.88 -13.71 -13.38
CA LYS A 88 -24.77 -12.46 -12.61
C LYS A 88 -24.42 -12.70 -11.13
N PHE A 89 -24.84 -13.82 -10.56
CA PHE A 89 -24.54 -14.17 -9.17
C PHE A 89 -23.09 -14.63 -9.05
N ILE A 90 -22.62 -15.45 -9.99
CA ILE A 90 -21.21 -15.85 -10.06
C ILE A 90 -20.31 -14.63 -10.28
N ALA A 91 -20.70 -13.68 -11.13
CA ALA A 91 -19.97 -12.44 -11.34
C ALA A 91 -19.86 -11.61 -10.04
N TYR A 92 -20.94 -11.55 -9.25
CA TYR A 92 -20.93 -10.88 -7.96
C TYR A 92 -20.06 -11.61 -6.93
N GLU A 93 -20.10 -12.94 -6.86
CA GLU A 93 -19.21 -13.73 -5.99
C GLU A 93 -17.74 -13.47 -6.34
N GLN A 94 -17.40 -13.55 -7.62
CA GLN A 94 -16.05 -13.23 -8.11
C GLN A 94 -15.64 -11.81 -7.74
N PHE A 95 -16.55 -10.83 -7.83
CA PHE A 95 -16.29 -9.45 -7.46
C PHE A 95 -15.98 -9.31 -5.95
N VAL A 96 -16.76 -9.98 -5.09
CA VAL A 96 -16.58 -9.94 -3.63
C VAL A 96 -15.26 -10.61 -3.20
N ASP A 97 -14.91 -11.72 -3.84
CA ASP A 97 -13.68 -12.46 -3.53
C ASP A 97 -12.43 -11.82 -4.13
N ARG A 98 -12.59 -10.80 -4.97
CA ARG A 98 -11.49 -10.18 -5.71
C ARG A 98 -10.62 -9.30 -4.81
N LYS A 99 -9.43 -9.81 -4.48
CA LYS A 99 -8.36 -9.11 -3.76
C LYS A 99 -7.17 -8.84 -4.68
N LEU A 100 -6.38 -7.81 -4.38
CA LEU A 100 -5.14 -7.51 -5.09
C LEU A 100 -4.19 -8.73 -5.00
N ARG A 101 -3.67 -9.19 -6.15
CA ARG A 101 -2.77 -10.36 -6.22
C ARG A 101 -1.30 -9.93 -6.10
N ASP A 102 -0.44 -10.85 -5.68
CA ASP A 102 0.99 -10.60 -5.61
C ASP A 102 1.57 -10.27 -7.00
N GLY A 103 2.31 -9.16 -7.09
CA GLY A 103 2.90 -8.67 -8.35
C GLY A 103 1.91 -8.04 -9.33
N GLU A 104 0.61 -8.00 -9.00
CA GLU A 104 -0.38 -7.29 -9.79
C GLU A 104 -0.32 -5.77 -9.52
N SER A 105 -0.44 -4.96 -10.58
CA SER A 105 -0.56 -3.51 -10.40
C SER A 105 -1.95 -3.12 -9.90
N VAL A 106 -1.99 -2.08 -9.07
CA VAL A 106 -3.22 -1.51 -8.50
C VAL A 106 -4.25 -1.14 -9.58
N ASP A 107 -3.78 -0.65 -10.73
CA ASP A 107 -4.62 -0.27 -11.86
C ASP A 107 -5.28 -1.46 -12.56
N VAL A 108 -4.53 -2.57 -12.71
CA VAL A 108 -5.07 -3.82 -13.28
C VAL A 108 -6.14 -4.39 -12.35
N TYR A 109 -5.89 -4.36 -11.03
CA TYR A 109 -6.90 -4.77 -10.05
C TYR A 109 -8.17 -3.93 -10.13
N LEU A 110 -8.06 -2.60 -10.20
CA LEU A 110 -9.22 -1.72 -10.36
C LEU A 110 -9.97 -1.99 -11.67
N ALA A 111 -9.23 -2.17 -12.77
CA ALA A 111 -9.82 -2.46 -14.08
C ALA A 111 -10.64 -3.75 -14.03
N ASP A 112 -10.14 -4.79 -13.36
CA ASP A 112 -10.86 -6.06 -13.20
C ASP A 112 -12.09 -5.92 -12.30
N LEU A 113 -12.03 -5.13 -11.22
CA LEU A 113 -13.22 -4.81 -10.41
C LEU A 113 -14.30 -4.10 -11.23
N ARG A 114 -13.93 -3.12 -12.07
CA ARG A 114 -14.86 -2.43 -12.97
C ARG A 114 -15.50 -3.39 -13.96
N ARG A 115 -14.69 -4.27 -14.54
CA ARG A 115 -15.14 -5.30 -15.48
C ARG A 115 -16.16 -6.23 -14.84
N LEU A 116 -15.85 -6.77 -13.66
CA LEU A 116 -16.75 -7.64 -12.90
C LEU A 116 -18.05 -6.90 -12.50
N ALA A 117 -17.94 -5.63 -12.09
CA ALA A 117 -19.09 -4.80 -11.75
C ALA A 117 -20.12 -4.71 -12.88
N VAL A 118 -19.66 -4.49 -14.12
CA VAL A 118 -20.55 -4.39 -15.29
C VAL A 118 -21.32 -5.69 -15.52
N LEU A 119 -20.74 -6.86 -15.25
CA LEU A 119 -21.37 -8.15 -15.50
C LEU A 119 -22.63 -8.40 -14.65
N PHE A 120 -22.76 -7.76 -13.48
CA PHE A 120 -23.93 -7.89 -12.61
C PHE A 120 -24.80 -6.62 -12.53
N GLY A 121 -24.63 -5.67 -13.46
CA GLY A 121 -25.47 -4.48 -13.57
C GLY A 121 -24.82 -3.17 -13.12
N GLY A 122 -23.53 -3.20 -12.80
CA GLY A 122 -22.76 -2.02 -12.39
C GLY A 122 -22.98 -1.65 -10.92
N ILE A 123 -22.05 -0.88 -10.38
CA ILE A 123 -22.13 -0.30 -9.02
C ILE A 123 -21.70 1.17 -9.07
N PRO A 124 -22.21 2.02 -8.17
CA PRO A 124 -21.75 3.39 -8.07
C PRO A 124 -20.27 3.45 -7.66
N ASP A 125 -19.59 4.52 -8.06
CA ASP A 125 -18.16 4.74 -7.78
C ASP A 125 -17.82 4.68 -6.28
N ALA A 126 -18.74 5.10 -5.41
CA ALA A 126 -18.59 4.97 -3.96
C ALA A 126 -18.50 3.48 -3.53
N GLY A 127 -19.38 2.63 -4.07
CA GLY A 127 -19.34 1.19 -3.82
C GLY A 127 -18.10 0.52 -4.40
N LEU A 128 -17.68 0.95 -5.60
CA LEU A 128 -16.44 0.48 -6.23
C LEU A 128 -15.21 0.86 -5.42
N SER A 129 -15.17 2.09 -4.88
CA SER A 129 -14.08 2.57 -4.02
C SER A 129 -14.00 1.77 -2.73
N CYS A 130 -15.14 1.46 -2.10
CA CYS A 130 -15.21 0.59 -0.94
C CYS A 130 -14.68 -0.82 -1.23
N ALA A 131 -15.11 -1.42 -2.34
CA ALA A 131 -14.66 -2.75 -2.75
C ALA A 131 -13.15 -2.77 -3.04
N PHE A 132 -12.66 -1.77 -3.77
CA PHE A 132 -11.25 -1.60 -4.06
C PHE A 132 -10.42 -1.52 -2.77
N VAL A 133 -10.79 -0.65 -1.83
CA VAL A 133 -10.08 -0.55 -0.55
C VAL A 133 -10.22 -1.84 0.26
N ALA A 134 -11.36 -2.53 0.21
CA ALA A 134 -11.56 -3.77 0.94
C ALA A 134 -10.65 -4.91 0.47
N GLY A 135 -10.31 -4.99 -0.82
CA GLY A 135 -9.46 -6.05 -1.36
C GLY A 135 -7.96 -5.73 -1.41
N LEU A 136 -7.52 -4.58 -0.90
CA LEU A 136 -6.09 -4.28 -0.69
C LEU A 136 -5.52 -5.07 0.52
N PRO A 137 -4.19 -5.27 0.58
CA PRO A 137 -3.52 -5.83 1.75
C PRO A 137 -3.79 -5.04 3.04
N ASP A 138 -3.85 -5.73 4.19
CA ASP A 138 -4.21 -5.14 5.49
C ASP A 138 -3.43 -3.89 5.84
N SER A 139 -2.12 -3.92 5.65
CA SER A 139 -1.20 -2.80 5.89
C SER A 139 -1.61 -1.56 5.09
N ALA A 140 -1.84 -1.70 3.78
CA ALA A 140 -2.29 -0.61 2.93
C ALA A 140 -3.69 -0.10 3.31
N ARG A 141 -4.61 -1.01 3.67
CA ARG A 141 -5.97 -0.63 4.13
C ARG A 141 -5.94 0.24 5.36
N HIS A 142 -5.10 -0.11 6.34
CA HIS A 142 -4.98 0.65 7.58
C HIS A 142 -4.44 2.06 7.34
N VAL A 143 -3.40 2.20 6.51
CA VAL A 143 -2.81 3.50 6.18
C VAL A 143 -3.82 4.38 5.42
N LEU A 144 -4.55 3.82 4.46
CA LEU A 144 -5.56 4.56 3.72
C LEU A 144 -6.71 5.02 4.63
N ARG A 145 -7.23 4.13 5.49
CA ARG A 145 -8.34 4.44 6.41
C ARG A 145 -7.97 5.39 7.54
N ALA A 146 -6.69 5.48 7.90
CA ALA A 146 -6.20 6.47 8.88
C ALA A 146 -6.26 7.91 8.33
N SER A 147 -6.43 8.10 7.02
CA SER A 147 -6.58 9.42 6.43
C SER A 147 -8.00 9.96 6.63
N SER A 148 -8.11 11.19 7.14
CA SER A 148 -9.38 11.81 7.58
C SER A 148 -10.38 12.15 6.47
N ARG A 149 -10.10 11.84 5.20
CA ARG A 149 -10.92 12.27 4.04
C ARG A 149 -11.13 11.18 2.99
N LEU A 150 -10.95 9.90 3.31
CA LEU A 150 -11.10 8.84 2.31
C LEU A 150 -12.50 8.83 1.67
N GLU A 151 -13.53 9.17 2.45
CA GLU A 151 -14.94 9.20 2.01
C GLU A 151 -15.27 10.34 1.03
N GLU A 152 -14.46 11.40 1.01
CA GLU A 152 -14.64 12.56 0.10
C GLU A 152 -13.84 12.42 -1.20
N MET A 153 -12.97 11.41 -1.28
CA MET A 153 -12.06 11.23 -2.41
C MET A 153 -12.73 10.51 -3.57
N ASP A 154 -12.37 10.94 -4.77
CA ASP A 154 -12.67 10.16 -5.97
C ASP A 154 -11.82 8.88 -6.04
N ILE A 155 -12.26 7.95 -6.86
CA ILE A 155 -11.59 6.66 -7.05
C ILE A 155 -10.15 6.81 -7.57
N HIS A 156 -9.86 7.80 -8.42
CA HIS A 156 -8.53 8.04 -8.97
C HIS A 156 -7.55 8.53 -7.90
N GLN A 157 -8.00 9.37 -6.98
CA GLN A 157 -7.22 9.85 -5.84
C GLN A 157 -6.93 8.72 -4.86
N ILE A 158 -7.92 7.85 -4.60
CA ILE A 158 -7.74 6.66 -3.75
C ILE A 158 -6.68 5.73 -4.36
N VAL A 159 -6.77 5.46 -5.65
CA VAL A 159 -5.79 4.63 -6.39
C VAL A 159 -4.39 5.24 -6.32
N THR A 160 -4.28 6.56 -6.52
CA THR A 160 -2.98 7.27 -6.44
C THR A 160 -2.33 7.11 -5.08
N ARG A 161 -3.12 7.19 -3.99
CA ARG A 161 -2.61 6.94 -2.63
C ARG A 161 -2.25 5.47 -2.42
N ALA A 162 -3.09 4.55 -2.88
CA ALA A 162 -2.83 3.11 -2.75
C ALA A 162 -1.50 2.71 -3.41
N ARG A 163 -1.19 3.26 -4.61
CA ARG A 163 0.10 3.07 -5.27
C ARG A 163 1.27 3.53 -4.41
N ALA A 164 1.17 4.71 -3.78
CA ALA A 164 2.23 5.24 -2.94
C ALA A 164 2.49 4.35 -1.72
N VAL A 165 1.42 3.93 -1.03
CA VAL A 165 1.53 3.07 0.16
C VAL A 165 2.15 1.70 -0.18
N LEU A 166 1.70 1.07 -1.26
CA LEU A 166 2.23 -0.23 -1.69
C LEU A 166 3.67 -0.14 -2.25
N ALA A 167 4.08 1.02 -2.76
CA ALA A 167 5.47 1.24 -3.16
C ALA A 167 6.40 1.36 -1.95
N GLU A 168 5.95 2.00 -0.87
CA GLU A 168 6.73 2.11 0.39
C GLU A 168 6.94 0.73 1.05
N GLU A 169 5.96 -0.17 0.98
CA GLU A 169 6.07 -1.53 1.50
C GLU A 169 7.11 -2.38 0.75
N ASN A 170 7.17 -2.25 -0.58
CA ASN A 170 8.14 -2.97 -1.40
C ASN A 170 9.59 -2.47 -1.18
N LEU A 171 9.77 -1.20 -0.83
CA LEU A 171 11.07 -0.65 -0.43
C LEU A 171 11.42 -1.01 1.04
N GLY A 172 10.40 -1.26 1.86
CA GLY A 172 10.51 -1.57 3.29
C GLY A 172 10.85 -3.04 3.63
N ALA A 173 10.78 -3.97 2.67
CA ALA A 173 11.22 -5.37 2.86
C ALA A 173 12.73 -5.52 3.10
N GLY A 174 13.52 -4.43 2.95
CA GLY A 174 14.92 -4.33 3.38
C GLY A 174 15.17 -3.42 4.59
N ALA A 175 14.13 -2.85 5.20
CA ALA A 175 14.30 -1.94 6.34
C ALA A 175 13.07 -2.00 7.28
N ALA A 176 12.96 -3.08 8.03
CA ALA A 176 12.18 -3.11 9.27
C ALA A 176 12.83 -2.18 10.30
N SER A 177 12.62 -0.87 10.19
CA SER A 177 12.78 0.09 11.29
C SER A 177 12.32 1.50 10.89
N PHE A 178 11.01 1.73 10.73
CA PHE A 178 10.46 3.06 10.92
C PHE A 178 9.12 2.99 11.65
N CYS A 179 9.23 2.86 12.97
CA CYS A 179 8.17 3.23 13.90
C CYS A 179 7.84 4.72 13.71
N ASN A 180 6.56 5.06 13.63
CA ASN A 180 5.94 6.37 13.89
C ASN A 180 6.70 7.62 13.43
N GLN A 181 6.19 8.28 12.40
CA GLN A 181 6.47 9.69 12.13
C GLN A 181 6.28 10.55 13.40
N PRO A 182 7.28 11.30 13.88
CA PRO A 182 7.03 12.60 14.45
C PRO A 182 7.01 13.64 13.32
N ARG A 183 6.13 14.62 13.50
CA ARG A 183 6.10 15.89 12.78
C ARG A 183 7.51 16.43 12.47
N ALA A 184 7.62 16.98 11.26
CA ALA A 184 8.50 18.07 10.85
C ALA A 184 9.98 17.94 11.22
N ALA A 185 10.79 17.69 10.19
CA ALA A 185 12.20 17.96 10.07
C ALA A 185 12.76 18.94 11.13
N SER A 186 13.34 18.38 12.19
CA SER A 186 14.34 19.05 13.00
C SER A 186 15.61 18.26 12.82
N THR A 187 16.49 18.79 11.96
CA THR A 187 17.90 18.44 11.88
C THR A 187 18.45 18.06 13.25
N THR A 188 19.12 16.92 13.33
CA THR A 188 19.89 16.41 14.46
C THR A 188 21.00 17.39 14.88
N ALA A 189 20.60 18.52 15.45
CA ALA A 189 21.44 19.33 16.31
C ALA A 189 21.37 18.66 17.69
N GLY A 190 22.26 17.68 17.92
CA GLY A 190 22.46 17.14 19.26
C GLY A 190 22.57 18.31 20.25
N VAL A 191 21.82 18.26 21.35
CA VAL A 191 21.74 19.37 22.31
C VAL A 191 23.15 19.87 22.61
N LEU A 192 23.44 21.07 22.14
CA LEU A 192 24.68 21.77 22.43
C LEU A 192 24.53 22.37 23.82
N CYS A 193 25.52 22.14 24.66
CA CYS A 193 25.59 22.77 25.95
C CYS A 193 25.72 24.29 25.77
N ARG A 194 24.72 25.07 26.20
CA ARG A 194 24.74 26.56 26.13
C ARG A 194 25.92 27.23 26.85
N ALA A 195 26.74 26.49 27.59
CA ALA A 195 27.92 27.00 28.29
C ALA A 195 29.24 26.79 27.55
N CYS A 196 29.40 25.66 26.84
CA CYS A 196 30.66 25.29 26.17
C CYS A 196 30.50 24.93 24.69
N ASN A 197 29.27 25.00 24.18
CA ASN A 197 28.88 24.71 22.80
C ASN A 197 29.27 23.31 22.30
N GLN A 198 29.54 22.37 23.23
CA GLN A 198 29.83 20.97 22.90
C GLN A 198 28.54 20.14 22.83
N PRO A 199 28.46 19.17 21.91
CA PRO A 199 27.28 18.33 21.76
C PRO A 199 27.11 17.33 22.91
N ASN A 200 25.91 16.76 22.99
CA ASN A 200 25.57 15.57 23.78
C ASN A 200 25.45 15.75 25.30
N HIS A 201 25.31 16.99 25.82
CA HIS A 201 24.96 17.23 27.22
C HIS A 201 24.28 18.59 27.47
N TYR A 202 23.45 18.68 28.51
CA TYR A 202 22.81 19.93 28.93
C TYR A 202 23.73 20.79 29.81
N ALA A 203 23.50 22.11 29.85
CA ALA A 203 24.30 23.06 30.64
C ALA A 203 24.43 22.71 32.14
N ARG A 204 23.47 21.94 32.69
CA ARG A 204 23.50 21.44 34.07
C ARG A 204 24.51 20.30 34.29
N SER A 205 24.80 19.53 33.23
CA SER A 205 25.66 18.35 33.25
C SER A 205 27.06 18.62 32.69
N CYS A 206 27.38 19.88 32.40
CA CYS A 206 28.66 20.30 31.83
C CYS A 206 29.81 20.10 32.82
N LEU A 207 30.66 19.10 32.57
CA LEU A 207 31.86 18.83 33.36
C LEU A 207 32.87 19.99 33.31
N ALA A 208 32.90 20.78 32.23
CA ALA A 208 33.73 21.99 32.16
C ALA A 208 33.33 23.06 33.19
N ARG A 209 32.07 23.07 33.67
CA ARG A 209 31.67 23.92 34.81
C ARG A 209 32.06 23.35 36.18
N ARG A 210 32.38 22.05 36.29
CA ARG A 210 32.85 21.45 37.56
C ARG A 210 34.32 21.75 37.84
N GLY A 211 35.10 22.14 36.83
CA GLY A 211 36.46 22.67 36.98
C GLY A 211 36.52 24.11 37.55
N TRP A 212 35.41 24.86 37.50
CA TRP A 212 35.31 26.26 37.95
C TRP A 212 34.36 26.43 39.15
N ARG A 213 34.48 25.51 40.13
CA ARG A 213 33.94 25.67 41.49
C ARG A 213 34.97 25.24 42.55
N ARG A 214 36.27 25.45 42.30
CA ARG A 214 37.18 25.88 43.38
C ARG A 214 37.07 27.41 43.46
N GLY A 215 36.24 27.91 44.37
CA GLY A 215 36.10 29.37 44.58
C GLY A 215 34.73 29.84 45.03
N GLY A 216 34.04 29.08 45.88
CA GLY A 216 32.69 29.45 46.34
C GLY A 216 32.29 28.82 47.67
N ARG A 217 33.23 28.66 48.61
CA ARG A 217 32.92 28.41 50.04
C ARG A 217 33.37 29.60 50.89
N GLY A 218 33.08 30.82 50.44
CA GLY A 218 33.54 32.05 51.09
C GLY A 218 32.63 32.60 52.19
N ASN A 219 31.45 32.00 52.45
CA ASN A 219 30.51 32.58 53.41
C ASN A 219 29.74 31.54 54.24
N VAL A 220 30.33 30.37 54.50
CA VAL A 220 29.78 29.50 55.55
C VAL A 220 30.39 29.95 56.87
N ARG A 221 29.55 30.52 57.74
CA ARG A 221 29.89 30.85 59.11
C ARG A 221 29.50 29.69 60.00
N CYS A 222 30.38 29.34 60.94
CA CYS A 222 30.07 28.32 61.92
C CYS A 222 28.87 28.77 62.77
N TYR A 223 27.81 27.97 62.81
CA TYR A 223 26.61 28.28 63.59
C TYR A 223 26.85 28.31 65.11
N GLY A 224 27.98 27.77 65.58
CA GLY A 224 28.37 27.80 66.99
C GLY A 224 29.23 29.00 67.40
N CYS A 225 30.21 29.40 66.57
CA CYS A 225 31.18 30.46 66.92
C CYS A 225 31.16 31.69 65.99
N GLY A 226 30.35 31.69 64.92
CA GLY A 226 30.19 32.82 63.99
C GLY A 226 31.35 33.08 63.03
N GLN A 227 32.47 32.36 63.16
CA GLN A 227 33.66 32.52 62.32
C GLN A 227 33.45 31.88 60.93
N PRO A 228 33.90 32.53 59.84
CA PRO A 228 33.80 31.98 58.49
C PRO A 228 34.83 30.88 58.23
N GLY A 229 34.51 29.94 57.35
CA GLY A 229 35.47 28.95 56.83
C GLY A 229 35.28 27.51 57.33
N HIS A 230 34.34 27.25 58.25
CA HIS A 230 33.98 25.91 58.71
C HIS A 230 32.51 25.82 59.17
N LEU A 231 31.96 24.60 59.29
CA LEU A 231 30.63 24.34 59.87
C LEU A 231 30.74 23.96 61.36
N ALA A 232 29.62 24.03 62.10
CA ALA A 232 29.57 23.70 63.53
C ALA A 232 30.17 22.32 63.89
N SER A 233 30.05 21.35 62.97
CA SER A 233 30.60 19.99 63.12
C SER A 233 32.13 19.90 62.98
N SER A 234 32.80 20.97 62.54
CA SER A 234 34.25 21.01 62.31
C SER A 234 34.87 22.23 62.99
N CYS A 235 34.26 22.69 64.08
CA CYS A 235 34.73 23.82 64.86
C CYS A 235 35.96 23.41 65.70
N PRO A 236 37.13 24.03 65.48
CA PRO A 236 38.34 23.70 66.25
C PRO A 236 38.26 24.13 67.73
N GLY A 237 37.19 24.84 68.12
CA GLY A 237 37.01 25.40 69.46
C GLY A 237 36.07 24.63 70.40
N ASN A 238 35.59 23.43 70.06
CA ASN A 238 34.70 22.68 70.95
C ASN A 238 35.26 21.29 71.28
N TYR A 239 36.27 21.26 72.14
CA TYR A 239 36.58 20.09 72.95
C TYR A 239 35.56 20.02 74.10
N GLY A 240 34.68 19.03 74.09
CA GLY A 240 33.83 18.73 75.23
C GLY A 240 32.61 17.89 74.85
N GLY A 241 32.75 16.57 74.93
CA GLY A 241 31.64 15.64 74.79
C GLY A 241 32.07 14.21 74.53
N GLU A 242 32.68 13.58 75.55
CA GLU A 242 33.04 12.16 75.63
C GLU A 242 32.05 11.20 74.95
N ALA A 243 32.59 10.34 74.09
CA ALA A 243 31.98 9.07 73.73
C ALA A 243 32.19 8.06 74.87
N ALA A 244 31.14 7.76 75.62
CA ALA A 244 31.07 6.55 76.40
C ALA A 244 30.85 5.35 75.46
N GLN A 245 31.76 4.39 75.58
CA GLN A 245 31.82 3.13 74.85
C GLN A 245 30.71 2.18 75.31
N ALA A 246 30.12 1.42 74.38
CA ALA A 246 29.63 0.08 74.66
C ALA A 246 29.68 -0.78 73.39
N SER A 247 30.27 -1.95 73.54
CA SER A 247 30.73 -2.87 72.51
C SER A 247 29.83 -4.10 72.46
N VAL A 248 29.35 -4.48 71.24
CA VAL A 248 29.08 -5.85 70.66
C VAL A 248 28.22 -6.88 71.46
N PRO A 249 27.66 -7.98 70.87
CA PRO A 249 27.69 -8.45 69.47
C PRO A 249 26.36 -9.01 68.87
N SER A 250 26.46 -9.44 67.59
CA SER A 250 25.51 -10.26 66.81
C SER A 250 25.13 -11.60 67.48
N PRO A 251 24.10 -12.30 66.96
CA PRO A 251 24.44 -13.48 66.16
C PRO A 251 23.56 -13.75 64.93
N ASP A 252 24.08 -14.68 64.13
CA ASP A 252 23.62 -15.28 62.89
C ASP A 252 22.34 -16.14 62.97
N TYR A 253 21.75 -16.32 61.77
CA TYR A 253 21.08 -17.51 61.21
C TYR A 253 20.23 -18.43 62.11
N GLN A 254 18.92 -18.43 61.85
CA GLN A 254 18.19 -19.51 61.17
C GLN A 254 16.88 -19.00 60.58
#